data_AF-A0A965EVX0-F1
#
_entry.id   AF-A0A965EVX0-F1
#
_cell.length_a   1.000
_cell.length_b   1.000
_cell.length_c   1.000
_cell.angle_alpha   90.00
_cell.angle_beta   90.00
_cell.angle_gamma   90.00
#
_symmetry.space_group_name_H-M   'P 1'
#
loop_
_entity.id
_entity.type
_entity.pdbx_description
1 polymer ?
#
loop_
_entity_poly.entity_id
_entity_poly.type
_entity_poly.pdbx_seq_one_letter_code
_entity_poly.pdbx_strand_id
1 'polypeptide(L)'
;ALTDSVASYRAGYLAEDRRALERALADGELRGLATTNALELGIDIAGLDAVLLAGFPGTVASFWQQAGRSGRRGQGALVVLIARDDPLDTYLVHHPEALLGRPVEQVVVDPANPYVLGPHLLCAAAELPVDTGELRAWGAETVAGELLAEGLLRKRGNLHFPAPGLDPHRGVDIRGAVGGSVAIVEADTGRLLGSTEAGRAPATVHPGAVYLHQGESYVVDSLDLAESLALVRAEDPGYTTFAREVTHITATGAGERMDLGAVTLGLVPVSVTRQVIGYLRRGASGEVIDFVELDMPAQNLTTTAVMYTVTPEELLRAGVETERVAGSLHAAEHAAIGLLPLVASCDRGDIGGVSTAIGEDGLPTVFVYDGYPGGAGFAERGYRSAAMWLGATAAAIAACECPRGCPSCVQSPKCGNGNDPLDKSGAVAVLRLVVDALDVAGPDTRPPTDPSKAVDSRDTGN
;
A
#
# COMPACT_ATOMS: atom_id res chain seq x y z
N ALA A 1 13.89 -35.47 3.93
CA ALA A 1 15.29 -35.32 4.39
C ALA A 1 15.71 -33.85 4.43
N LEU A 2 15.61 -33.08 3.33
CA LEU A 2 15.73 -31.59 3.39
C LEU A 2 14.42 -30.92 3.85
N THR A 3 13.28 -31.52 3.51
CA THR A 3 11.93 -30.98 3.82
C THR A 3 11.73 -30.71 5.31
N ASP A 4 12.26 -31.57 6.18
CA ASP A 4 12.11 -31.45 7.65
C ASP A 4 13.07 -30.43 8.28
N SER A 5 13.96 -29.82 7.47
CA SER A 5 14.95 -28.83 7.89
C SER A 5 14.68 -27.43 7.34
N VAL A 6 13.51 -27.23 6.72
CA VAL A 6 13.04 -25.95 6.17
C VAL A 6 11.66 -25.66 6.73
N ALA A 7 11.45 -24.42 7.18
CA ALA A 7 10.16 -23.97 7.69
C ALA A 7 9.76 -22.62 7.09
N SER A 8 8.52 -22.20 7.32
CA SER A 8 8.04 -20.84 7.01
C SER A 8 7.96 -19.98 8.27
N TYR A 9 8.07 -18.66 8.12
CA TYR A 9 7.93 -17.67 9.20
C TYR A 9 7.12 -16.47 8.73
N ARG A 10 6.11 -16.04 9.49
CA ARG A 10 5.36 -14.80 9.23
C ARG A 10 4.83 -14.19 10.52
N ALA A 11 4.57 -12.89 10.50
CA ALA A 11 4.10 -12.13 11.66
C ALA A 11 2.77 -12.66 12.25
N GLY A 12 1.90 -13.23 11.41
CA GLY A 12 0.59 -13.76 11.83
C GLY A 12 0.63 -15.11 12.56
N TYR A 13 1.81 -15.72 12.77
CA TYR A 13 1.94 -16.89 13.63
C TYR A 13 1.92 -16.52 15.11
N LEU A 14 1.58 -17.50 15.95
CA LEU A 14 1.62 -17.36 17.40
C LEU A 14 3.03 -17.00 17.86
N ALA A 15 3.13 -16.21 18.93
CA ALA A 15 4.43 -15.75 19.44
C ALA A 15 5.33 -16.92 19.89
N GLU A 16 4.73 -18.00 20.40
CA GLU A 16 5.46 -19.20 20.80
C GLU A 16 6.03 -19.98 19.62
N ASP A 17 5.25 -20.14 18.53
CA ASP A 17 5.70 -20.78 17.29
C ASP A 17 6.88 -20.03 16.68
N ARG A 18 6.78 -18.69 16.62
CA ARG A 18 7.86 -17.84 16.11
C ARG A 18 9.15 -18.02 16.91
N ARG A 19 9.08 -18.03 18.25
CA ARG A 19 10.24 -18.28 19.13
C ARG A 19 10.82 -19.68 19.00
N ALA A 20 10.01 -20.68 18.67
CA ALA A 20 10.50 -22.03 18.41
C ALA A 20 11.29 -22.08 17.10
N LEU A 21 10.76 -21.49 16.03
CA LEU A 21 11.42 -21.38 14.72
C LEU A 21 12.74 -20.60 14.81
N GLU A 22 12.75 -19.48 15.54
CA GLU A 22 13.96 -18.66 15.75
C GLU A 22 15.08 -19.45 16.45
N ARG A 23 14.75 -20.22 17.50
CA ARG A 23 15.72 -21.08 18.19
C ARG A 23 16.22 -22.21 17.30
N ALA A 24 15.32 -22.90 16.61
CA ALA A 24 15.69 -24.00 15.73
C ALA A 24 16.62 -23.54 14.59
N LEU A 25 16.46 -22.31 14.09
CA LEU A 25 17.38 -21.72 13.14
C LEU A 25 18.73 -21.35 13.76
N ALA A 26 18.74 -20.78 14.98
CA ALA A 26 19.96 -20.42 15.69
C ALA A 26 20.82 -21.64 16.09
N ASP A 27 20.16 -22.74 16.49
CA ASP A 27 20.80 -23.99 16.91
C ASP A 27 21.24 -24.86 15.70
N GLY A 28 20.84 -24.48 14.48
CA GLY A 28 21.16 -25.19 13.24
C GLY A 28 20.34 -26.46 12.97
N GLU A 29 19.25 -26.66 13.73
CA GLU A 29 18.25 -27.69 13.45
C GLU A 29 17.52 -27.40 12.13
N LEU A 30 17.15 -26.13 11.92
CA LEU A 30 16.69 -25.63 10.62
C LEU A 30 17.88 -25.17 9.78
N ARG A 31 17.90 -25.64 8.53
CA ARG A 31 18.88 -25.25 7.50
C ARG A 31 18.40 -24.08 6.65
N GLY A 32 17.11 -23.80 6.65
CA GLY A 32 16.53 -22.68 5.91
C GLY A 32 15.19 -22.24 6.50
N LEU A 33 14.87 -20.97 6.31
CA LEU A 33 13.62 -20.37 6.77
C LEU A 33 13.08 -19.45 5.68
N ALA A 34 11.89 -19.74 5.17
CA ALA A 34 11.18 -18.89 4.23
C ALA A 34 10.33 -17.88 5.01
N THR A 35 10.69 -16.60 4.97
CA THR A 35 10.05 -15.57 5.80
C THR A 35 9.44 -14.43 4.98
N THR A 36 8.44 -13.75 5.56
CA THR A 36 8.10 -12.38 5.15
C THR A 36 9.13 -11.37 5.72
N ASN A 37 8.87 -10.07 5.60
CA ASN A 37 9.61 -9.00 6.29
C ASN A 37 9.67 -9.13 7.83
N ALA A 38 9.00 -10.13 8.41
CA ALA A 38 8.94 -10.34 9.85
C ALA A 38 10.30 -10.66 10.52
N LEU A 39 11.34 -11.02 9.75
CA LEU A 39 12.71 -11.18 10.26
C LEU A 39 13.63 -9.96 9.96
N GLU A 40 13.10 -8.88 9.39
CA GLU A 40 13.89 -7.66 9.12
C GLU A 40 14.35 -6.96 10.40
N LEU A 41 13.49 -6.89 11.41
CA LEU A 41 13.69 -6.08 12.62
C LEU A 41 13.49 -6.88 13.90
N GLY A 42 14.42 -6.70 14.85
CA GLY A 42 14.23 -7.13 16.25
C GLY A 42 14.67 -8.54 16.61
N ILE A 43 15.30 -9.30 15.70
CA ILE A 43 15.75 -10.67 15.98
C ILE A 43 17.25 -10.79 15.70
N ASP A 44 17.99 -11.37 16.64
CA ASP A 44 19.43 -11.62 16.56
C ASP A 44 19.74 -12.92 15.80
N ILE A 45 19.26 -13.01 14.55
CA ILE A 45 19.65 -14.06 13.61
C ILE A 45 20.77 -13.48 12.74
N ALA A 46 21.95 -13.30 13.34
CA ALA A 46 23.14 -12.85 12.63
C ALA A 46 23.98 -14.05 12.19
N GLY A 47 24.49 -13.99 10.96
CA GLY A 47 25.47 -14.96 10.46
C GLY A 47 24.87 -16.13 9.70
N LEU A 48 23.86 -15.87 8.88
CA LEU A 48 23.47 -16.79 7.81
C LEU A 48 24.56 -16.83 6.72
N ASP A 49 24.76 -17.98 6.10
CA ASP A 49 25.71 -18.12 4.99
C ASP A 49 25.20 -17.45 3.71
N ALA A 50 23.89 -17.46 3.49
CA ALA A 50 23.24 -16.87 2.32
C ALA A 50 21.85 -16.30 2.66
N VAL A 51 21.47 -15.25 1.94
CA VAL A 51 20.11 -14.68 1.93
C VAL A 51 19.60 -14.68 0.49
N LEU A 52 18.40 -15.23 0.30
CA LEU A 52 17.69 -15.25 -0.98
C LEU A 52 16.49 -14.31 -0.87
N LEU A 53 16.55 -13.19 -1.57
CA LEU A 53 15.47 -12.22 -1.65
C LEU A 53 14.56 -12.61 -2.83
N ALA A 54 13.36 -13.11 -2.52
CA ALA A 54 12.36 -13.45 -3.53
C ALA A 54 11.61 -12.18 -4.00
N GLY A 55 12.33 -11.35 -4.75
CA GLY A 55 11.93 -10.04 -5.22
C GLY A 55 12.37 -8.89 -4.32
N PHE A 56 12.22 -7.66 -4.81
CA PHE A 56 12.59 -6.47 -4.06
C PHE A 56 11.61 -6.27 -2.88
N PRO A 57 12.11 -6.02 -1.65
CA PRO A 57 11.28 -5.94 -0.45
C PRO A 57 10.61 -4.57 -0.25
N GLY A 58 10.27 -3.87 -1.34
CA GLY A 58 9.61 -2.57 -1.31
C GLY A 58 10.53 -1.37 -1.09
N THR A 59 11.55 -1.48 -0.21
CA THR A 59 12.48 -0.37 0.06
C THR A 59 13.96 -0.78 0.03
N VAL A 60 14.84 0.16 -0.30
CA VAL A 60 16.30 0.03 -0.22
C VAL A 60 16.72 -0.20 1.23
N ALA A 61 16.04 0.42 2.19
CA ALA A 61 16.21 0.14 3.62
C ALA A 61 16.02 -1.36 3.94
N SER A 62 14.86 -1.92 3.58
CA SER A 62 14.53 -3.33 3.80
C SER A 62 15.48 -4.25 3.04
N PHE A 63 15.85 -3.90 1.81
CA PHE A 63 16.86 -4.65 1.05
C PHE A 63 18.18 -4.78 1.83
N TRP A 64 18.72 -3.67 2.33
CA TRP A 64 19.97 -3.70 3.10
C TRP A 64 19.82 -4.37 4.47
N GLN A 65 18.67 -4.24 5.13
CA GLN A 65 18.39 -4.93 6.39
C GLN A 65 18.34 -6.46 6.19
N GLN A 66 17.65 -6.93 5.15
CA GLN A 66 17.59 -8.35 4.82
C GLN A 66 18.95 -8.88 4.34
N ALA A 67 19.63 -8.14 3.46
CA ALA A 67 20.97 -8.49 2.98
C ALA A 67 21.98 -8.61 4.12
N GLY A 68 21.90 -7.71 5.12
CA GLY A 68 22.74 -7.70 6.31
C GLY A 68 22.57 -8.90 7.25
N ARG A 69 21.59 -9.79 7.00
CA ARG A 69 21.45 -11.06 7.73
C ARG A 69 22.46 -12.11 7.28
N SER A 70 23.00 -11.98 6.07
CA SER A 70 24.11 -12.79 5.60
C SER A 70 25.44 -12.17 5.99
N GLY A 71 26.39 -13.02 6.39
CA GLY A 71 27.77 -12.63 6.65
C GLY A 71 28.14 -12.66 8.14
N ARG A 72 29.35 -13.14 8.41
CA ARG A 72 30.00 -13.14 9.72
C ARG A 72 31.35 -12.43 9.61
N ARG A 73 31.87 -11.97 10.75
CA ARG A 73 33.19 -11.33 10.80
C ARG A 73 34.26 -12.28 10.26
N GLY A 74 34.84 -11.95 9.10
CA GLY A 74 35.91 -12.70 8.46
C GLY A 74 35.48 -13.82 7.49
N GLN A 75 34.18 -13.95 7.19
CA GLN A 75 33.67 -14.89 6.18
C GLN A 75 32.96 -14.16 5.03
N GLY A 76 32.87 -14.80 3.86
CA GLY A 76 32.08 -14.29 2.74
C GLY A 76 30.58 -14.31 3.05
N ALA A 77 29.83 -13.45 2.36
CA ALA A 77 28.37 -13.39 2.42
C ALA A 77 27.81 -13.57 1.00
N LEU A 78 26.72 -14.30 0.86
CA LEU A 78 26.01 -14.44 -0.42
C LEU A 78 24.61 -13.84 -0.30
N VAL A 79 24.33 -12.81 -1.09
CA VAL A 79 22.99 -12.22 -1.21
C VAL A 79 22.56 -12.37 -2.65
N VAL A 80 21.42 -13.02 -2.87
CA VAL A 80 20.84 -13.25 -4.20
C VAL A 80 19.49 -12.58 -4.26
N LEU A 81 19.34 -11.55 -5.10
CA LEU A 81 18.05 -10.98 -5.47
C LEU A 81 17.49 -11.78 -6.65
N ILE A 82 16.43 -12.54 -6.39
CA ILE A 82 15.67 -13.27 -7.40
C ILE A 82 14.51 -12.37 -7.81
N ALA A 83 14.67 -11.60 -8.87
CA ALA A 83 13.63 -10.73 -9.39
C ALA A 83 12.37 -11.52 -9.72
N ARG A 84 11.22 -11.04 -9.24
CA ARG A 84 9.91 -11.57 -9.59
C ARG A 84 9.45 -10.98 -10.91
N ASP A 85 8.38 -11.55 -11.45
CA ASP A 85 7.62 -10.93 -12.51
C ASP A 85 6.83 -9.74 -11.94
N ASP A 86 7.52 -8.67 -11.56
CA ASP A 86 6.97 -7.41 -11.03
C ASP A 86 7.65 -6.20 -11.72
N PRO A 87 6.94 -5.08 -11.95
CA PRO A 87 7.49 -3.94 -12.68
C PRO A 87 8.70 -3.30 -11.99
N LEU A 88 8.71 -3.24 -10.65
CA LEU A 88 9.80 -2.64 -9.89
C LEU A 88 11.03 -3.54 -9.93
N ASP A 89 10.85 -4.84 -9.69
CA ASP A 89 11.94 -5.82 -9.76
C ASP A 89 12.62 -5.78 -11.14
N THR A 90 11.83 -5.71 -12.20
CA THR A 90 12.31 -5.63 -13.59
C THR A 90 13.11 -4.35 -13.81
N TYR A 91 12.60 -3.20 -13.36
CA TYR A 91 13.32 -1.93 -13.46
C TYR A 91 14.66 -1.99 -12.72
N LEU A 92 14.69 -2.50 -11.49
CA LEU A 92 15.92 -2.56 -10.66
C LEU A 92 16.99 -3.49 -11.24
N VAL A 93 16.61 -4.58 -11.93
CA VAL A 93 17.57 -5.47 -12.60
C VAL A 93 18.24 -4.78 -13.80
N HIS A 94 17.50 -3.96 -14.54
CA HIS A 94 18.04 -3.20 -15.68
C HIS A 94 18.70 -1.88 -15.28
N HIS A 95 18.41 -1.37 -14.08
CA HIS A 95 18.95 -0.14 -13.50
C HIS A 95 19.52 -0.39 -12.09
N PRO A 96 20.56 -1.21 -11.94
CA PRO A 96 21.10 -1.57 -10.62
C PRO A 96 21.61 -0.36 -9.83
N GLU A 97 22.00 0.73 -10.51
CA GLU A 97 22.35 2.00 -9.88
C GLU A 97 21.19 2.62 -9.07
N ALA A 98 19.94 2.34 -9.44
CA ALA A 98 18.77 2.79 -8.70
C ALA A 98 18.63 2.10 -7.33
N LEU A 99 19.20 0.89 -7.17
CA LEU A 99 19.25 0.14 -5.91
C LEU A 99 20.56 0.35 -5.15
N LEU A 100 21.70 0.21 -5.84
CA LEU A 100 23.02 0.16 -5.24
C LEU A 100 23.70 1.53 -5.12
N GLY A 101 23.30 2.50 -5.95
CA GLY A 101 23.90 3.83 -6.02
C GLY A 101 23.14 4.92 -5.25
N ARG A 102 21.92 4.63 -4.80
CA ARG A 102 21.08 5.60 -4.07
C ARG A 102 21.24 5.43 -2.55
N PRO A 103 21.22 6.53 -1.78
CA PRO A 103 21.08 6.43 -0.33
C PRO A 103 19.73 5.79 0.02
N VAL A 104 19.66 5.20 1.23
CA VAL A 104 18.41 4.72 1.80
C VAL A 104 17.36 5.83 1.80
N GLU A 105 16.11 5.47 1.51
CA GLU A 105 15.01 6.40 1.38
C GLU A 105 14.78 7.23 2.64
N GLN A 106 14.22 8.43 2.45
CA GLN A 106 13.69 9.20 3.58
C GLN A 106 12.37 8.58 4.03
N VAL A 107 12.21 8.43 5.33
CA VAL A 107 10.95 8.02 5.93
C VAL A 107 9.95 9.16 5.75
N VAL A 108 8.81 8.85 5.14
CA VAL A 108 7.70 9.78 5.02
C VAL A 108 6.78 9.52 6.21
N VAL A 109 6.44 10.58 6.93
CA VAL A 109 5.42 10.56 7.97
C VAL A 109 4.51 11.74 7.73
N ASP A 110 3.22 11.58 8.02
CA ASP A 110 2.24 12.66 8.03
C ASP A 110 1.73 12.88 9.46
N PRO A 111 2.41 13.74 10.26
CA PRO A 111 1.96 14.06 11.62
C PRO A 111 0.64 14.84 11.65
N ALA A 112 0.23 15.42 10.52
CA ALA A 112 -1.00 16.19 10.39
C ALA A 112 -2.21 15.31 10.01
N ASN A 113 -2.00 14.00 9.77
CA ASN A 113 -3.09 13.09 9.46
C ASN A 113 -4.14 13.13 10.59
N PRO A 114 -5.39 13.56 10.32
CA PRO A 114 -6.41 13.76 11.34
C PRO A 114 -6.80 12.45 12.07
N TYR A 115 -6.67 11.29 11.42
CA TYR A 115 -6.96 9.99 12.01
C TYR A 115 -5.91 9.53 13.03
N VAL A 116 -4.71 10.11 12.98
CA VAL A 116 -3.66 9.90 13.99
C VAL A 116 -3.67 11.05 14.99
N LEU A 117 -3.65 12.29 14.48
CA LEU A 117 -3.55 13.50 15.29
C LEU A 117 -4.75 13.68 16.23
N GLY A 118 -5.98 13.37 15.79
CA GLY A 118 -7.19 13.53 16.61
C GLY A 118 -7.16 12.69 17.90
N PRO A 119 -7.03 11.36 17.81
CA PRO A 119 -6.93 10.50 18.98
C PRO A 119 -5.73 10.85 19.87
N HIS A 120 -4.57 11.18 19.28
CA HIS A 120 -3.39 11.61 20.05
C HIS A 120 -3.57 12.97 20.73
N LEU A 121 -4.31 13.90 20.12
CA LEU A 121 -4.63 15.19 20.72
C LEU A 121 -5.58 15.03 21.92
N LEU A 122 -6.52 14.07 21.86
CA LEU A 122 -7.36 13.73 23.01
C LEU A 122 -6.53 13.13 24.15
N CYS A 123 -5.58 12.22 23.84
CA CYS A 123 -4.61 11.72 24.82
C CYS A 123 -3.79 12.84 25.45
N ALA A 124 -3.23 13.74 24.64
CA ALA A 124 -2.45 14.87 25.10
C ALA A 124 -3.28 15.77 26.04
N ALA A 125 -4.50 16.13 25.63
CA ALA A 125 -5.42 16.95 26.44
C ALA A 125 -5.84 16.26 27.75
N ALA A 126 -5.92 14.94 27.78
CA ALA A 126 -6.24 14.15 28.97
C ALA A 126 -5.07 14.09 29.96
N GLU A 127 -3.83 14.09 29.45
CA GLU A 127 -2.62 14.16 30.27
C GLU A 127 -2.43 15.57 30.85
N LEU A 128 -2.46 16.58 29.99
CA LEU A 128 -2.31 17.99 30.35
C LEU A 128 -3.17 18.88 29.43
N PRO A 129 -3.85 19.92 29.97
CA PRO A 129 -4.62 20.83 29.12
C PRO A 129 -3.76 21.49 28.04
N VAL A 130 -4.18 21.38 26.78
CA VAL A 130 -3.40 21.84 25.62
C VAL A 130 -3.71 23.31 25.32
N ASP A 131 -2.68 24.15 25.23
CA ASP A 131 -2.82 25.56 24.90
C ASP A 131 -3.10 25.78 23.41
N THR A 132 -3.82 26.87 23.09
CA THR A 132 -4.12 27.23 21.70
C THR A 132 -2.85 27.51 20.88
N GLY A 133 -1.77 27.97 21.50
CA GLY A 133 -0.47 28.14 20.85
C GLY A 133 0.19 26.81 20.48
N GLU A 134 0.04 25.78 21.32
CA GLU A 134 0.53 24.43 21.04
C GLU A 134 -0.22 23.80 19.87
N LEU A 135 -1.56 23.95 19.83
CA LEU A 135 -2.35 23.50 18.67
C LEU A 135 -1.83 24.09 17.35
N ARG A 136 -1.50 25.38 17.33
CA ARG A 136 -0.93 26.03 16.13
C ARG A 136 0.46 25.51 15.80
N ALA A 137 1.30 25.30 16.81
CA ALA A 137 2.64 24.76 16.60
C ALA A 137 2.60 23.34 16.00
N TRP A 138 1.54 22.58 16.27
CA TRP A 138 1.33 21.23 15.74
C TRP A 138 0.48 21.20 14.45
N GLY A 139 -0.04 22.33 13.98
CA GLY A 139 -0.99 22.35 12.85
C GLY A 139 -2.31 21.64 13.16
N ALA A 140 -2.69 21.55 14.43
CA ALA A 140 -3.82 20.76 14.93
C ALA A 140 -5.13 21.55 15.04
N GLU A 141 -5.18 22.80 14.59
CA GLU A 141 -6.34 23.67 14.80
C GLU A 141 -7.62 23.14 14.14
N THR A 142 -7.52 22.61 12.93
CA THR A 142 -8.65 22.03 12.20
C THR A 142 -9.20 20.82 12.94
N VAL A 143 -8.33 19.88 13.30
CA VAL A 143 -8.68 18.66 14.06
C VAL A 143 -9.25 19.00 15.43
N ALA A 144 -8.65 19.96 16.14
CA ALA A 144 -9.17 20.44 17.42
C ALA A 144 -10.57 21.06 17.26
N GLY A 145 -10.80 21.80 16.17
CA GLY A 145 -12.10 22.36 15.82
C GLY A 145 -13.17 21.29 15.60
N GLU A 146 -12.84 20.21 14.89
CA GLU A 146 -13.72 19.05 14.69
C GLU A 146 -14.04 18.35 16.01
N LEU A 147 -13.03 18.05 16.82
CA LEU A 147 -13.22 17.44 18.14
C LEU A 147 -14.04 18.31 19.10
N LEU A 148 -13.92 19.64 18.99
CA LEU A 148 -14.78 20.59 19.73
C LEU A 148 -16.24 20.51 19.24
N ALA A 149 -16.45 20.43 17.93
CA ALA A 149 -17.78 20.31 17.34
C ALA A 149 -18.47 18.98 17.70
N GLU A 150 -17.70 17.89 17.76
CA GLU A 150 -18.15 16.57 18.21
C GLU A 150 -18.33 16.48 19.74
N GLY A 151 -17.88 17.49 20.48
CA GLY A 151 -17.98 17.55 21.93
C GLY A 151 -17.00 16.63 22.68
N LEU A 152 -16.04 16.04 21.97
CA LEU A 152 -14.94 15.23 22.51
C LEU A 152 -13.85 16.09 23.15
N LEU A 153 -13.68 17.33 22.67
CA LEU A 153 -12.82 18.34 23.26
C LEU A 153 -13.66 19.50 23.79
N ARG A 154 -13.17 20.20 24.80
CA ARG A 154 -13.80 21.39 25.40
C ARG A 154 -12.75 22.47 25.60
N LYS A 155 -13.13 23.72 25.29
CA LYS A 155 -12.26 24.89 25.48
C LYS A 155 -12.66 25.69 26.70
N ARG A 156 -11.69 26.12 27.51
CA ARG A 156 -11.85 27.12 28.59
C ARG A 156 -10.70 28.11 28.56
N GLY A 157 -10.98 29.37 28.23
CA GLY A 157 -9.92 30.33 27.94
C GLY A 157 -9.09 29.88 26.73
N ASN A 158 -7.77 29.80 26.89
CA ASN A 158 -6.86 29.30 25.85
C ASN A 158 -6.56 27.80 25.94
N LEU A 159 -7.05 27.13 26.98
CA LEU A 159 -6.77 25.72 27.24
C LEU A 159 -7.88 24.82 26.71
N HIS A 160 -7.48 23.67 26.20
CA HIS A 160 -8.33 22.61 25.69
C HIS A 160 -8.23 21.37 26.58
N PHE A 161 -9.37 20.76 26.85
CA PHE A 161 -9.52 19.64 27.77
C PHE A 161 -10.40 18.57 27.10
N PRO A 162 -10.22 17.28 27.39
CA PRO A 162 -11.13 16.26 26.90
C PRO A 162 -12.52 16.42 27.53
N ALA A 163 -13.51 15.83 26.88
CA ALA A 163 -14.82 15.64 27.47
C ALA A 163 -14.72 14.87 28.80
N PRO A 164 -15.53 15.22 29.83
CA PRO A 164 -15.53 14.49 31.09
C PRO A 164 -15.83 13.00 30.88
N GLY A 165 -15.02 12.14 31.51
CA GLY A 165 -15.20 10.67 31.46
C GLY A 165 -14.60 9.98 30.25
N LEU A 166 -13.92 10.70 29.36
CA LEU A 166 -13.20 10.12 28.22
C LEU A 166 -11.88 9.48 28.69
N ASP A 167 -11.62 8.24 28.28
CA ASP A 167 -10.34 7.54 28.45
C ASP A 167 -9.73 7.26 27.06
N PRO A 168 -9.09 8.27 26.43
CA PRO A 168 -8.65 8.16 25.04
C PRO A 168 -7.49 7.17 24.86
N HIS A 169 -6.64 7.00 25.88
CA HIS A 169 -5.45 6.14 25.80
C HIS A 169 -5.75 4.68 25.45
N ARG A 170 -6.90 4.15 25.89
CA ARG A 170 -7.31 2.78 25.58
C ARG A 170 -7.81 2.58 24.16
N GLY A 171 -8.27 3.65 23.51
CA GLY A 171 -8.79 3.62 22.16
C GLY A 171 -7.73 3.84 21.08
N VAL A 172 -6.50 4.23 21.47
CA VAL A 172 -5.40 4.48 20.54
C VAL A 172 -4.52 3.25 20.43
N ASP A 173 -4.49 2.67 19.23
CA ASP A 173 -3.48 1.67 18.88
C ASP A 173 -2.39 2.32 18.02
N ILE A 174 -1.16 2.32 18.53
CA ILE A 174 0.02 2.91 17.86
C ILE A 174 0.55 1.98 16.75
N ARG A 175 0.24 0.68 16.82
CA ARG A 175 0.81 -0.35 15.92
C ARG A 175 -0.24 -1.25 15.26
N GLY A 176 -1.51 -1.10 15.63
CA GLY A 176 -2.61 -1.87 15.09
C GLY A 176 -3.04 -1.35 13.72
N ALA A 177 -3.54 -2.27 12.91
CA ALA A 177 -4.25 -1.92 11.70
C ALA A 177 -5.51 -1.13 12.06
N VAL A 178 -5.80 -0.07 11.29
CA VAL A 178 -7.01 0.72 11.50
C VAL A 178 -8.23 -0.19 11.31
N GLY A 179 -9.12 -0.19 12.31
CA GLY A 179 -10.29 -1.08 12.35
C GLY A 179 -10.07 -2.40 13.10
N GLY A 180 -8.87 -2.65 13.64
CA GLY A 180 -8.57 -3.83 14.45
C GLY A 180 -8.17 -5.07 13.64
N SER A 181 -8.13 -6.21 14.31
CA SER A 181 -7.73 -7.49 13.72
C SER A 181 -8.83 -8.54 13.86
N VAL A 182 -9.05 -9.31 12.78
CA VAL A 182 -9.93 -10.48 12.75
C VAL A 182 -9.12 -11.73 13.12
N ALA A 183 -9.52 -12.43 14.17
CA ALA A 183 -8.94 -13.70 14.59
C ALA A 183 -9.38 -14.84 13.65
N ILE A 184 -8.47 -15.75 13.32
CA ILE A 184 -8.73 -16.90 12.45
C ILE A 184 -8.65 -18.17 13.31
N VAL A 185 -9.79 -18.83 13.50
CA VAL A 185 -9.96 -19.94 14.45
C VAL A 185 -10.49 -21.17 13.74
N GLU A 186 -9.87 -22.32 14.01
CA GLU A 186 -10.35 -23.62 13.53
C GLU A 186 -11.62 -24.03 14.27
N ALA A 187 -12.73 -24.24 13.55
CA ALA A 187 -14.05 -24.47 14.12
C ALA A 187 -14.12 -25.78 14.94
N ASP A 188 -13.48 -26.84 14.46
CA ASP A 188 -13.57 -28.19 15.06
C ASP A 188 -12.80 -28.30 16.38
N THR A 189 -11.71 -27.54 16.52
CA THR A 189 -10.77 -27.67 17.66
C THR A 189 -10.74 -26.44 18.55
N GLY A 190 -11.23 -25.29 18.07
CA GLY A 190 -11.06 -23.99 18.72
C GLY A 190 -9.63 -23.45 18.65
N ARG A 191 -8.73 -24.08 17.87
CA ARG A 191 -7.34 -23.65 17.74
C ARG A 191 -7.25 -22.30 17.04
N LEU A 192 -6.61 -21.33 17.69
CA LEU A 192 -6.27 -20.05 17.06
C LEU A 192 -5.09 -20.25 16.09
N LEU A 193 -5.33 -20.00 14.80
CA LEU A 193 -4.31 -20.12 13.75
C LEU A 193 -3.55 -18.80 13.52
N GLY A 194 -4.16 -17.66 13.84
CA GLY A 194 -3.56 -16.34 13.65
C GLY A 194 -4.61 -15.24 13.51
N SER A 195 -4.24 -14.14 12.87
CA SER A 195 -5.15 -13.03 12.60
C SER A 195 -4.84 -12.32 11.28
N THR A 196 -5.80 -11.51 10.81
CA THR A 196 -5.65 -10.60 9.67
C THR A 196 -6.26 -9.23 9.98
N GLU A 197 -5.97 -8.21 9.19
CA GLU A 197 -6.50 -6.86 9.38
C GLU A 197 -7.97 -6.79 8.98
N ALA A 198 -8.79 -6.06 9.73
CA ALA A 198 -10.24 -5.99 9.49
C ALA A 198 -10.57 -5.49 8.07
N GLY A 199 -9.87 -4.46 7.57
CA GLY A 199 -10.09 -3.94 6.21
C GLY A 199 -9.71 -4.91 5.09
N ARG A 200 -8.87 -5.92 5.36
CA ARG A 200 -8.47 -6.94 4.39
C ARG A 200 -9.29 -8.23 4.51
N ALA A 201 -9.95 -8.44 5.65
CA ALA A 201 -10.66 -9.67 5.94
C ALA A 201 -11.69 -10.06 4.86
N PRO A 202 -12.50 -9.14 4.29
CA PRO A 202 -13.42 -9.49 3.21
C PRO A 202 -12.73 -10.04 1.95
N ALA A 203 -11.48 -9.68 1.70
CA ALA A 203 -10.74 -10.10 0.51
C ALA A 203 -9.94 -11.40 0.73
N THR A 204 -9.55 -11.68 1.99
CA THR A 204 -8.60 -12.75 2.32
C THR A 204 -9.23 -13.91 3.09
N VAL A 205 -10.27 -13.65 3.87
CA VAL A 205 -10.96 -14.63 4.72
C VAL A 205 -12.48 -14.48 4.63
N HIS A 206 -13.01 -14.19 3.43
CA HIS A 206 -14.45 -14.28 3.18
C HIS A 206 -14.95 -15.73 3.25
N PRO A 207 -16.26 -15.96 3.45
CA PRO A 207 -16.84 -17.30 3.34
C PRO A 207 -16.46 -17.98 2.02
N GLY A 208 -15.97 -19.22 2.10
CA GLY A 208 -15.48 -20.01 0.97
C GLY A 208 -14.04 -19.73 0.53
N ALA A 209 -13.34 -18.75 1.14
CA ALA A 209 -11.92 -18.52 0.85
C ALA A 209 -11.07 -19.73 1.28
N VAL A 210 -10.03 -20.02 0.51
CA VAL A 210 -8.98 -20.96 0.90
C VAL A 210 -7.87 -20.20 1.59
N TYR A 211 -7.67 -20.52 2.88
CA TYR A 211 -6.64 -19.95 3.73
C TYR A 211 -5.51 -20.97 3.93
N LEU A 212 -4.27 -20.54 3.68
CA LEU A 212 -3.08 -21.38 3.87
C LEU A 212 -2.36 -21.00 5.17
N HIS A 213 -2.10 -21.98 6.02
CA HIS A 213 -1.34 -21.82 7.26
C HIS A 213 -0.27 -22.90 7.39
N GLN A 214 1.01 -22.53 7.28
CA GLN A 214 2.17 -23.46 7.34
C GLN A 214 2.11 -24.62 6.33
N GLY A 215 1.50 -24.38 5.16
CA GLY A 215 1.31 -25.39 4.12
C GLY A 215 0.07 -26.25 4.29
N GLU A 216 -0.65 -26.11 5.41
CA GLU A 216 -1.96 -26.71 5.61
C GLU A 216 -3.06 -25.80 5.03
N SER A 217 -3.99 -26.41 4.30
CA SER A 217 -5.12 -25.74 3.69
C SER A 217 -6.33 -25.76 4.62
N TYR A 218 -6.98 -24.61 4.71
CA TYR A 218 -8.23 -24.40 5.42
C TYR A 218 -9.23 -23.74 4.50
N VAL A 219 -10.51 -24.10 4.64
CA VAL A 219 -11.62 -23.39 3.99
C VAL A 219 -12.32 -22.55 5.04
N VAL A 220 -12.58 -21.28 4.71
CA VAL A 220 -13.30 -20.36 5.60
C VAL A 220 -14.79 -20.68 5.55
N ASP A 221 -15.36 -21.05 6.68
CA ASP A 221 -16.79 -21.34 6.82
C ASP A 221 -17.59 -20.04 7.02
N SER A 222 -17.10 -19.12 7.85
CA SER A 222 -17.75 -17.84 8.10
C SER A 222 -16.78 -16.73 8.49
N LEU A 223 -17.19 -15.49 8.23
CA LEU A 223 -16.52 -14.27 8.67
C LEU A 223 -17.55 -13.38 9.38
N ASP A 224 -17.33 -13.14 10.66
CA ASP A 224 -18.08 -12.20 11.47
C ASP A 224 -17.21 -10.97 11.77
N LEU A 225 -17.51 -9.86 11.09
CA LEU A 225 -16.80 -8.60 11.27
C LEU A 225 -17.17 -7.90 12.58
N ALA A 226 -18.36 -8.16 13.14
CA ALA A 226 -18.78 -7.56 14.40
C ALA A 226 -18.02 -8.19 15.59
N GLU A 227 -17.87 -9.51 15.57
CA GLU A 227 -17.11 -10.26 16.56
C GLU A 227 -15.61 -10.35 16.25
N SER A 228 -15.16 -9.79 15.12
CA SER A 228 -13.77 -9.87 14.64
C SER A 228 -13.25 -11.30 14.57
N LEU A 229 -14.04 -12.23 14.01
CA LEU A 229 -13.75 -13.66 14.00
C LEU A 229 -14.01 -14.28 12.62
N ALA A 230 -13.05 -15.04 12.11
CA ALA A 230 -13.19 -15.92 10.96
C ALA A 230 -13.07 -17.38 11.43
N LEU A 231 -14.10 -18.19 11.14
CA LEU A 231 -14.09 -19.62 11.42
C LEU A 231 -13.65 -20.39 10.19
N VAL A 232 -12.71 -21.31 10.37
CA VAL A 232 -12.14 -22.11 9.29
C VAL A 232 -12.17 -23.59 9.64
N ARG A 233 -12.14 -24.43 8.61
CA ARG A 233 -12.08 -25.89 8.74
C ARG A 233 -10.93 -26.43 7.92
N ALA A 234 -10.18 -27.37 8.48
CA ALA A 234 -9.09 -28.03 7.78
C ALA A 234 -9.64 -28.85 6.60
N GLU A 235 -9.32 -28.41 5.38
CA GLU A 235 -9.72 -29.06 4.14
C GLU A 235 -8.79 -28.60 3.02
N ASP A 236 -8.33 -29.55 2.20
CA ASP A 236 -7.67 -29.25 0.93
C ASP A 236 -8.66 -29.49 -0.21
N PRO A 237 -9.29 -28.42 -0.75
CA PRO A 237 -10.28 -28.56 -1.80
C PRO A 237 -9.65 -28.73 -3.20
N GLY A 238 -8.32 -28.71 -3.31
CA GLY A 238 -7.61 -28.85 -4.59
C GLY A 238 -7.66 -27.61 -5.50
N TYR A 239 -8.12 -26.47 -4.97
CA TYR A 239 -8.17 -25.18 -5.66
C TYR A 239 -7.74 -24.03 -4.73
N THR A 240 -7.52 -22.86 -5.32
CA THR A 240 -7.25 -21.60 -4.62
C THR A 240 -8.35 -20.59 -4.91
N THR A 241 -8.49 -19.58 -4.05
CA THR A 241 -9.51 -18.53 -4.22
C THR A 241 -8.91 -17.15 -4.45
N PHE A 242 -9.58 -16.36 -5.27
CA PHE A 242 -9.23 -14.97 -5.54
C PHE A 242 -10.49 -14.10 -5.47
N ALA A 243 -10.55 -13.19 -4.50
CA ALA A 243 -11.67 -12.27 -4.35
C ALA A 243 -11.86 -11.38 -5.59
N ARG A 244 -13.11 -11.05 -5.88
CA ARG A 244 -13.52 -10.08 -6.89
C ARG A 244 -14.12 -8.88 -6.19
N GLU A 245 -13.56 -7.72 -6.48
CA GLU A 245 -13.90 -6.47 -5.82
C GLU A 245 -14.31 -5.42 -6.83
N VAL A 246 -15.32 -4.63 -6.47
CA VAL A 246 -15.68 -3.41 -7.16
C VAL A 246 -15.20 -2.24 -6.31
N THR A 247 -14.46 -1.31 -6.94
CA THR A 247 -13.98 -0.09 -6.28
C THR A 247 -14.58 1.12 -6.95
N HIS A 248 -15.15 2.02 -6.15
CA HIS A 248 -15.56 3.36 -6.57
C HIS A 248 -14.68 4.38 -5.86
N ILE A 249 -14.30 5.43 -6.58
CA ILE A 249 -13.50 6.53 -6.03
C ILE A 249 -14.15 7.86 -6.41
N THR A 250 -14.11 8.83 -5.51
CA THR A 250 -14.59 10.18 -5.78
C THR A 250 -13.69 11.18 -5.06
N ALA A 251 -13.26 12.22 -5.77
CA ALA A 251 -12.58 13.36 -5.15
C ALA A 251 -13.58 14.11 -4.25
N THR A 252 -13.20 14.31 -2.99
CA THR A 252 -14.07 14.95 -1.99
C THR A 252 -13.77 16.44 -1.80
N GLY A 253 -12.71 16.93 -2.44
CA GLY A 253 -12.30 18.33 -2.41
C GLY A 253 -11.31 18.66 -3.51
N ALA A 254 -11.02 19.94 -3.68
CA ALA A 254 -10.13 20.42 -4.73
C ALA A 254 -8.70 19.90 -4.58
N GLY A 255 -8.19 19.82 -3.34
CA GLY A 255 -6.80 19.46 -3.08
C GLY A 255 -5.81 20.46 -3.68
N GLU A 256 -4.56 20.03 -3.83
CA GLU A 256 -3.56 20.75 -4.62
C GLU A 256 -3.67 20.29 -6.09
N ARG A 257 -3.72 21.23 -7.03
CA ARG A 257 -3.80 20.91 -8.46
C ARG A 257 -2.86 21.79 -9.26
N MET A 258 -2.30 21.21 -10.30
CA MET A 258 -1.43 21.84 -11.27
C MET A 258 -2.00 21.57 -12.66
N ASP A 259 -2.51 22.64 -13.29
CA ASP A 259 -2.97 22.63 -14.67
C ASP A 259 -1.74 22.77 -15.59
N LEU A 260 -1.52 21.75 -16.42
CA LEU A 260 -0.43 21.64 -17.39
C LEU A 260 -0.99 21.63 -18.83
N GLY A 261 -2.13 22.29 -19.04
CA GLY A 261 -2.81 22.39 -20.32
C GLY A 261 -3.67 21.17 -20.60
N ALA A 262 -3.15 20.20 -21.36
CA ALA A 262 -3.89 18.97 -21.67
C ALA A 262 -3.85 17.93 -20.54
N VAL A 263 -3.05 18.19 -19.51
CA VAL A 263 -2.85 17.32 -18.35
C VAL A 263 -3.12 18.13 -17.09
N THR A 264 -3.83 17.55 -16.13
CA THR A 264 -3.89 18.08 -14.77
C THR A 264 -3.26 17.06 -13.85
N LEU A 265 -2.30 17.48 -13.01
CA LEU A 265 -1.77 16.66 -11.91
C LEU A 265 -2.32 17.23 -10.60
N GLY A 266 -2.71 16.37 -9.65
CA GLY A 266 -3.18 16.83 -8.35
C GLY A 266 -2.88 15.87 -7.20
N LEU A 267 -2.88 16.43 -6.00
CA LEU A 267 -2.93 15.74 -4.72
C LEU A 267 -4.28 16.06 -4.09
N VAL A 268 -5.20 15.10 -4.11
CA VAL A 268 -6.61 15.34 -3.82
C VAL A 268 -7.11 14.41 -2.71
N PRO A 269 -7.94 14.92 -1.78
CA PRO A 269 -8.65 14.04 -0.86
C PRO A 269 -9.71 13.25 -1.62
N VAL A 270 -9.84 11.96 -1.31
CA VAL A 270 -10.75 11.03 -1.97
C VAL A 270 -11.53 10.20 -0.96
N SER A 271 -12.71 9.76 -1.37
CA SER A 271 -13.44 8.67 -0.71
C SER A 271 -13.43 7.47 -1.65
N VAL A 272 -12.95 6.33 -1.13
CA VAL A 272 -12.83 5.06 -1.85
C VAL A 272 -13.77 4.05 -1.22
N THR A 273 -14.75 3.57 -1.97
CA THR A 273 -15.66 2.50 -1.56
C THR A 273 -15.26 1.20 -2.25
N ARG A 274 -14.95 0.17 -1.46
CA ARG A 274 -14.60 -1.18 -1.97
C ARG A 274 -15.62 -2.20 -1.49
N GLN A 275 -16.05 -3.09 -2.37
CA GLN A 275 -16.95 -4.19 -2.01
C GLN A 275 -16.51 -5.49 -2.69
N VAL A 276 -16.36 -6.55 -1.90
CA VAL A 276 -16.14 -7.91 -2.41
C VAL A 276 -17.49 -8.47 -2.85
N ILE A 277 -17.65 -8.69 -4.15
CA ILE A 277 -18.89 -9.15 -4.79
C ILE A 277 -18.88 -10.64 -5.14
N GLY A 278 -17.77 -11.31 -4.85
CA GLY A 278 -17.60 -12.73 -5.13
C GLY A 278 -16.13 -13.13 -5.14
N TYR A 279 -15.85 -14.34 -5.62
CA TYR A 279 -14.50 -14.84 -5.80
C TYR A 279 -14.42 -15.86 -6.93
N LEU A 280 -13.23 -16.01 -7.49
CA LEU A 280 -12.93 -17.09 -8.44
C LEU A 280 -12.32 -18.27 -7.69
N ARG A 281 -12.73 -19.49 -8.06
CA ARG A 281 -11.98 -20.71 -7.75
C ARG A 281 -11.03 -21.02 -8.90
N ARG A 282 -9.76 -21.25 -8.59
CA ARG A 282 -8.73 -21.59 -9.58
C ARG A 282 -8.09 -22.92 -9.25
N GLY A 283 -8.02 -23.79 -10.26
CA GLY A 283 -7.33 -25.08 -10.13
C GLY A 283 -5.82 -24.91 -10.00
N ALA A 284 -5.12 -26.02 -9.75
CA ALA A 284 -3.67 -26.02 -9.54
C ALA A 284 -2.87 -25.50 -10.74
N SER A 285 -3.39 -25.61 -11.97
CA SER A 285 -2.77 -25.03 -13.17
C SER A 285 -3.14 -23.56 -13.41
N GLY A 286 -3.94 -22.94 -12.53
CA GLY A 286 -4.32 -21.53 -12.58
C GLY A 286 -5.55 -21.23 -13.44
N GLU A 287 -6.16 -22.25 -14.05
CA GLU A 287 -7.42 -22.15 -14.77
C GLU A 287 -8.57 -21.77 -13.84
N VAL A 288 -9.46 -20.92 -14.32
CA VAL A 288 -10.68 -20.54 -13.58
C VAL A 288 -11.68 -21.68 -13.69
N ILE A 289 -12.07 -22.24 -12.55
CA ILE A 289 -13.09 -23.28 -12.43
C ILE A 289 -14.47 -22.64 -12.56
N ASP A 290 -14.76 -21.68 -11.70
CA ASP A 290 -16.00 -20.92 -11.68
C ASP A 290 -15.86 -19.60 -10.89
N PHE A 291 -16.97 -18.87 -10.83
CA PHE A 291 -17.16 -17.67 -10.03
C PHE A 291 -18.29 -17.93 -9.04
N VAL A 292 -18.07 -17.57 -7.78
CA VAL A 292 -19.04 -17.68 -6.70
C VAL A 292 -19.37 -16.26 -6.24
N GLU A 293 -20.66 -15.90 -6.31
CA GLU A 293 -21.15 -14.60 -5.85
C GLU A 293 -21.08 -14.49 -4.31
N LEU A 294 -20.74 -13.30 -3.84
CA LEU A 294 -20.77 -12.93 -2.43
C LEU A 294 -21.38 -11.53 -2.28
N ASP A 295 -21.97 -11.27 -1.13
CA ASP A 295 -22.47 -9.95 -0.77
C ASP A 295 -21.77 -9.48 0.52
N MET A 296 -20.49 -9.15 0.40
CA MET A 296 -19.73 -8.61 1.52
C MET A 296 -20.07 -7.14 1.72
N PRO A 297 -20.03 -6.62 2.97
CA PRO A 297 -20.30 -5.22 3.24
C PRO A 297 -19.25 -4.31 2.59
N ALA A 298 -19.72 -3.23 1.97
CA ALA A 298 -18.84 -2.21 1.40
C ALA A 298 -18.02 -1.52 2.50
N GLN A 299 -16.74 -1.32 2.22
CA GLN A 299 -15.78 -0.62 3.08
C GLN A 299 -15.49 0.75 2.47
N ASN A 300 -15.61 1.81 3.28
CA ASN A 300 -15.30 3.17 2.86
C ASN A 300 -13.96 3.60 3.47
N LEU A 301 -13.08 4.14 2.62
CA LEU A 301 -11.79 4.68 2.99
C LEU A 301 -11.71 6.12 2.53
N THR A 302 -11.72 7.05 3.48
CA THR A 302 -11.37 8.46 3.21
C THR A 302 -9.85 8.60 3.31
N THR A 303 -9.21 9.03 2.24
CA THR A 303 -7.74 9.08 2.14
C THR A 303 -7.29 10.13 1.13
N THR A 304 -5.99 10.19 0.85
CA THR A 304 -5.39 11.10 -0.12
C THR A 304 -4.88 10.35 -1.34
N ALA A 305 -5.08 10.92 -2.52
CA ALA A 305 -4.68 10.37 -3.80
C ALA A 305 -3.82 11.36 -4.60
N VAL A 306 -2.81 10.85 -5.29
CA VAL A 306 -2.27 11.53 -6.46
C VAL A 306 -3.18 11.17 -7.64
N MET A 307 -3.54 12.19 -8.40
CA MET A 307 -4.45 12.11 -9.52
C MET A 307 -3.80 12.75 -10.74
N TYR A 308 -3.94 12.13 -11.91
CA TYR A 308 -3.69 12.82 -13.16
C TYR A 308 -4.83 12.61 -14.15
N THR A 309 -5.25 13.69 -14.81
CA THR A 309 -6.16 13.66 -15.95
C THR A 309 -5.41 13.96 -17.24
N VAL A 310 -5.92 13.44 -18.36
CA VAL A 310 -5.44 13.77 -19.71
C VAL A 310 -6.65 14.02 -20.60
N THR A 311 -6.63 15.08 -21.41
CA THR A 311 -7.75 15.37 -22.32
C THR A 311 -7.88 14.28 -23.40
N PRO A 312 -9.12 13.90 -23.78
CA PRO A 312 -9.33 12.91 -24.84
C PRO A 312 -8.66 13.29 -26.18
N GLU A 313 -8.62 14.57 -26.51
CA GLU A 313 -7.96 15.07 -27.72
C GLU A 313 -6.46 14.79 -27.73
N GLU A 314 -5.81 14.92 -26.57
CA GLU A 314 -4.37 14.70 -26.46
C GLU A 314 -4.03 13.20 -26.44
N LEU A 315 -4.88 12.38 -25.81
CA LEU A 315 -4.77 10.91 -25.93
C LEU A 315 -4.87 10.45 -27.39
N LEU A 316 -5.82 11.00 -28.14
CA LEU A 316 -5.99 10.70 -29.56
C LEU A 316 -4.75 11.12 -30.39
N ARG A 317 -4.20 12.32 -30.14
CA ARG A 317 -2.96 12.79 -30.79
C ARG A 317 -1.77 11.87 -30.49
N ALA A 318 -1.72 11.30 -29.30
CA ALA A 318 -0.71 10.33 -28.91
C ALA A 318 -0.98 8.90 -29.43
N GLY A 319 -2.03 8.69 -30.22
CA GLY A 319 -2.38 7.40 -30.83
C GLY A 319 -3.13 6.44 -29.89
N VAL A 320 -3.72 6.96 -28.82
CA VAL A 320 -4.62 6.21 -27.92
C VAL A 320 -6.07 6.49 -28.33
N GLU A 321 -6.57 5.66 -29.24
CA GLU A 321 -7.96 5.69 -29.68
C GLU A 321 -8.95 5.44 -28.52
N THR A 322 -10.19 5.90 -28.68
CA THR A 322 -11.21 5.86 -27.61
C THR A 322 -11.41 4.46 -27.02
N GLU A 323 -11.39 3.39 -27.83
CA GLU A 323 -11.57 2.02 -27.32
C GLU A 323 -10.38 1.53 -26.47
N ARG A 324 -9.22 2.16 -26.62
CA ARG A 324 -7.96 1.80 -25.95
C ARG A 324 -7.74 2.60 -24.67
N VAL A 325 -8.46 3.70 -24.45
CA VAL A 325 -8.27 4.60 -23.30
C VAL A 325 -8.36 3.83 -21.98
N ALA A 326 -9.44 3.07 -21.76
CA ALA A 326 -9.63 2.34 -20.50
C ALA A 326 -8.47 1.38 -20.20
N GLY A 327 -8.05 0.57 -21.17
CA GLY A 327 -6.92 -0.35 -21.01
C GLY A 327 -5.57 0.36 -20.84
N SER A 328 -5.41 1.53 -21.45
CA SER A 328 -4.18 2.33 -21.38
C SER A 328 -4.00 2.96 -19.99
N LEU A 329 -5.06 3.57 -19.46
CA LEU A 329 -5.06 4.15 -18.11
C LEU A 329 -4.87 3.06 -17.05
N HIS A 330 -5.54 1.91 -17.19
CA HIS A 330 -5.45 0.79 -16.27
C HIS A 330 -4.05 0.16 -16.23
N ALA A 331 -3.42 0.00 -17.39
CA ALA A 331 -2.04 -0.46 -17.46
C ALA A 331 -1.04 0.58 -16.88
N ALA A 332 -1.28 1.88 -17.09
CA ALA A 332 -0.47 2.94 -16.49
C ALA A 332 -0.61 2.99 -14.96
N GLU A 333 -1.84 2.85 -14.45
CA GLU A 333 -2.16 2.78 -13.02
C GLU A 333 -1.43 1.61 -12.34
N HIS A 334 -1.55 0.39 -12.88
CA HIS A 334 -0.88 -0.78 -12.32
C HIS A 334 0.63 -0.63 -12.21
N ALA A 335 1.25 -0.12 -13.28
CA ALA A 335 2.68 0.12 -13.32
C ALA A 335 3.08 1.23 -12.34
N ALA A 336 2.30 2.31 -12.27
CA ALA A 336 2.55 3.42 -11.35
C ALA A 336 2.49 2.96 -9.88
N ILE A 337 1.48 2.19 -9.50
CA ILE A 337 1.41 1.57 -8.15
C ILE A 337 2.64 0.70 -7.89
N GLY A 338 3.06 -0.11 -8.87
CA GLY A 338 4.24 -0.97 -8.75
C GLY A 338 5.54 -0.18 -8.57
N LEU A 339 5.67 0.99 -9.20
CA LEU A 339 6.88 1.82 -9.18
C LEU A 339 6.87 2.92 -8.11
N LEU A 340 5.76 3.16 -7.41
CA LEU A 340 5.70 4.19 -6.36
C LEU A 340 6.72 3.96 -5.23
N PRO A 341 7.04 2.72 -4.82
CA PRO A 341 8.10 2.47 -3.83
C PRO A 341 9.49 3.01 -4.21
N LEU A 342 9.75 3.32 -5.48
CA LEU A 342 10.99 3.95 -5.93
C LEU A 342 11.21 5.36 -5.35
N VAL A 343 10.12 6.05 -4.98
CA VAL A 343 10.16 7.43 -4.49
C VAL A 343 9.55 7.61 -3.10
N ALA A 344 8.72 6.67 -2.64
CA ALA A 344 8.05 6.68 -1.35
C ALA A 344 8.35 5.39 -0.56
N SER A 345 8.65 5.51 0.73
CA SER A 345 8.95 4.37 1.60
C SER A 345 7.69 3.57 1.96
N CYS A 346 7.18 2.80 1.01
CA CYS A 346 5.93 2.04 1.12
C CYS A 346 6.03 0.69 0.44
N ASP A 347 5.19 -0.25 0.86
CA ASP A 347 4.96 -1.48 0.10
C ASP A 347 3.85 -1.27 -0.93
N ARG A 348 3.86 -2.08 -1.99
CA ARG A 348 2.69 -2.24 -2.89
C ARG A 348 1.42 -2.61 -2.12
N GLY A 349 1.59 -3.19 -0.93
CA GLY A 349 0.62 -3.39 0.16
C GLY A 349 -0.27 -2.19 0.42
N ASP A 350 0.39 -1.05 0.56
CA ASP A 350 -0.11 0.15 1.24
C ASP A 350 -0.73 1.16 0.28
N ILE A 351 -0.85 0.79 -0.99
CA ILE A 351 -1.27 1.65 -2.08
C ILE A 351 -2.43 0.97 -2.82
N GLY A 352 -3.47 1.74 -3.10
CA GLY A 352 -4.51 1.38 -4.06
C GLY A 352 -4.44 2.26 -5.30
N GLY A 353 -5.19 1.88 -6.34
CA GLY A 353 -5.45 2.76 -7.46
C GLY A 353 -6.80 2.47 -8.09
N VAL A 354 -7.23 3.42 -8.91
CA VAL A 354 -8.37 3.31 -9.81
C VAL A 354 -8.08 4.12 -11.05
N SER A 355 -8.43 3.57 -12.21
CA SER A 355 -8.42 4.27 -13.50
C SER A 355 -9.81 4.27 -14.10
N THR A 356 -10.18 5.38 -14.73
CA THR A 356 -11.48 5.54 -15.38
C THR A 356 -11.35 6.36 -16.64
N ALA A 357 -12.00 5.92 -17.72
CA ALA A 357 -12.06 6.67 -18.98
C ALA A 357 -12.92 7.94 -18.87
N ILE A 358 -13.84 7.98 -17.90
CA ILE A 358 -14.70 9.13 -17.59
C ILE A 358 -14.65 9.31 -16.08
N GLY A 359 -13.75 10.18 -15.62
CA GLY A 359 -13.49 10.42 -14.21
C GLY A 359 -13.76 11.85 -13.81
N GLU A 360 -12.76 12.45 -13.15
CA GLU A 360 -12.82 13.81 -12.67
C GLU A 360 -13.10 14.78 -13.82
N ASP A 361 -14.10 15.66 -13.64
CA ASP A 361 -14.54 16.63 -14.66
C ASP A 361 -14.89 15.99 -16.03
N GLY A 362 -15.25 14.70 -16.03
CA GLY A 362 -15.55 13.94 -17.25
C GLY A 362 -14.33 13.52 -18.06
N LEU A 363 -13.12 13.67 -17.51
CA LEU A 363 -11.86 13.38 -18.19
C LEU A 363 -11.33 11.97 -17.87
N PRO A 364 -10.60 11.34 -18.81
CA PRO A 364 -9.72 10.20 -18.54
C PRO A 364 -8.83 10.47 -17.32
N THR A 365 -8.97 9.66 -16.26
CA THR A 365 -8.33 9.90 -14.96
C THR A 365 -7.69 8.65 -14.40
N VAL A 366 -6.51 8.79 -13.80
CA VAL A 366 -5.88 7.77 -12.94
C VAL A 366 -5.71 8.35 -11.54
N PHE A 367 -6.10 7.56 -10.54
CA PHE A 367 -5.85 7.80 -9.13
C PHE A 367 -4.92 6.72 -8.58
N VAL A 368 -3.92 7.15 -7.80
CA VAL A 368 -3.10 6.28 -6.94
C VAL A 368 -3.19 6.85 -5.54
N TYR A 369 -3.63 6.05 -4.56
CA TYR A 369 -4.01 6.54 -3.25
C TYR A 369 -3.47 5.68 -2.12
N ASP A 370 -3.34 6.31 -0.96
CA ASP A 370 -2.86 5.65 0.25
C ASP A 370 -3.91 4.66 0.77
N GLY A 371 -3.48 3.46 1.13
CA GLY A 371 -4.33 2.42 1.72
C GLY A 371 -4.71 2.67 3.18
N TYR A 372 -4.40 3.86 3.70
CA TYR A 372 -4.57 4.24 5.11
C TYR A 372 -5.54 5.42 5.25
N PRO A 373 -6.43 5.44 6.26
CA PRO A 373 -7.33 6.57 6.50
C PRO A 373 -6.59 7.90 6.68
N GLY A 374 -7.06 8.94 6.00
CA GLY A 374 -6.43 10.27 5.93
C GLY A 374 -5.20 10.35 5.00
N GLY A 375 -4.57 9.22 4.72
CA GLY A 375 -3.32 9.14 3.98
C GLY A 375 -2.11 8.90 4.90
N ALA A 376 -1.14 8.16 4.41
CA ALA A 376 0.15 7.94 5.07
C ALA A 376 1.25 8.87 4.52
N GLY A 377 0.94 9.65 3.48
CA GLY A 377 1.86 10.56 2.81
C GLY A 377 2.55 9.95 1.58
N PHE A 378 2.20 8.72 1.18
CA PHE A 378 2.81 8.09 0.00
C PHE A 378 2.35 8.75 -1.29
N ALA A 379 1.05 9.03 -1.41
CA ALA A 379 0.45 9.79 -2.50
C ALA A 379 1.04 11.19 -2.59
N GLU A 380 1.23 11.87 -1.46
CA GLU A 380 1.90 13.18 -1.44
C GLU A 380 3.34 13.07 -1.96
N ARG A 381 4.12 12.11 -1.44
CA ARG A 381 5.49 11.89 -1.90
C ARG A 381 5.56 11.58 -3.40
N GLY A 382 4.62 10.76 -3.89
CA GLY A 382 4.43 10.45 -5.30
C GLY A 382 4.13 11.71 -6.12
N TYR A 383 3.23 12.57 -5.66
CA TYR A 383 2.92 13.85 -6.27
C TYR A 383 4.13 14.80 -6.31
N ARG A 384 4.86 14.96 -5.19
CA ARG A 384 6.08 15.79 -5.14
C ARG A 384 7.19 15.25 -6.05
N SER A 385 7.23 13.94 -6.29
CA SER A 385 8.25 13.25 -7.11
C SER A 385 7.70 12.74 -8.45
N ALA A 386 6.59 13.30 -8.94
CA ALA A 386 5.81 12.73 -10.03
C ALA A 386 6.63 12.54 -11.32
N ALA A 387 7.48 13.50 -11.69
CA ALA A 387 8.33 13.39 -12.87
C ALA A 387 9.28 12.19 -12.81
N MET A 388 9.93 11.97 -11.65
CA MET A 388 10.82 10.83 -11.44
C MET A 388 10.04 9.51 -11.45
N TRP A 389 8.94 9.47 -10.72
CA TRP A 389 8.14 8.26 -10.54
C TRP A 389 7.43 7.82 -11.83
N LEU A 390 6.67 8.71 -12.47
CA LEU A 390 5.96 8.39 -13.71
C LEU A 390 6.92 8.23 -14.89
N GLY A 391 8.05 8.95 -14.90
CA GLY A 391 9.13 8.75 -15.86
C GLY A 391 9.77 7.37 -15.78
N ALA A 392 10.13 6.93 -14.56
CA ALA A 392 10.64 5.58 -14.33
C ALA A 392 9.59 4.51 -14.66
N THR A 393 8.31 4.78 -14.38
CA THR A 393 7.19 3.91 -14.75
C THR A 393 7.10 3.73 -16.26
N ALA A 394 7.14 4.82 -17.03
CA ALA A 394 7.12 4.75 -18.49
C ALA A 394 8.34 4.00 -19.05
N ALA A 395 9.52 4.23 -18.48
CA ALA A 395 10.76 3.55 -18.85
C ALA A 395 10.69 2.04 -18.59
N ALA A 396 10.20 1.62 -17.42
CA ALA A 396 10.04 0.22 -17.06
C ALA A 396 9.10 -0.53 -18.02
N ILE A 397 7.95 0.07 -18.36
CA ILE A 397 7.01 -0.53 -19.32
C ILE A 397 7.65 -0.64 -20.71
N ALA A 398 8.33 0.41 -21.17
CA ALA A 398 8.95 0.45 -22.49
C ALA A 398 10.13 -0.51 -22.64
N ALA A 399 10.91 -0.73 -21.57
CA ALA A 399 12.05 -1.64 -21.56
C ALA A 399 11.64 -3.12 -21.53
N CYS A 400 10.46 -3.43 -21.01
CA CYS A 400 9.96 -4.80 -20.98
C CYS A 400 9.73 -5.33 -22.41
N GLU A 401 10.22 -6.52 -22.73
CA GLU A 401 10.13 -7.10 -24.09
C GLU A 401 8.78 -7.79 -24.38
N CYS A 402 7.89 -7.88 -23.40
CA CYS A 402 6.61 -8.56 -23.59
C CYS A 402 5.70 -7.84 -24.60
N PRO A 403 4.94 -8.56 -25.45
CA PRO A 403 4.20 -7.92 -26.54
C PRO A 403 2.90 -7.23 -26.08
N ARG A 404 2.25 -7.77 -25.04
CA ARG A 404 0.88 -7.38 -24.63
C ARG A 404 0.76 -6.87 -23.19
N GLY A 405 1.84 -6.95 -22.42
CA GLY A 405 1.83 -6.73 -20.99
C GLY A 405 1.97 -8.04 -20.20
N CYS A 406 2.81 -8.01 -19.17
CA CYS A 406 3.04 -9.14 -18.25
C CYS A 406 3.12 -8.61 -16.80
N PRO A 407 3.21 -9.51 -15.81
CA PRO A 407 3.39 -9.10 -14.41
C PRO A 407 4.60 -8.19 -14.18
N SER A 408 5.67 -8.35 -14.97
CA SER A 408 6.85 -7.48 -14.98
C SER A 408 6.66 -6.07 -15.53
N CYS A 409 5.46 -5.66 -15.98
CA CYS A 409 5.28 -4.28 -16.46
C CYS A 409 3.90 -3.67 -16.15
N VAL A 410 2.79 -4.33 -16.50
CA VAL A 410 1.46 -3.68 -16.45
C VAL A 410 0.38 -4.56 -15.81
N GLN A 411 0.67 -5.79 -15.42
CA GLN A 411 -0.28 -6.60 -14.66
C GLN A 411 -0.09 -6.38 -13.16
N SER A 412 -1.22 -6.42 -12.44
CA SER A 412 -1.26 -6.36 -10.99
C SER A 412 -1.86 -7.65 -10.42
N PRO A 413 -1.22 -8.29 -9.43
CA PRO A 413 -1.80 -9.44 -8.73
C PRO A 413 -3.00 -9.03 -7.87
N LYS A 414 -3.17 -7.73 -7.59
CA LYS A 414 -4.29 -7.16 -6.83
C LYS A 414 -5.42 -6.64 -7.71
N CYS A 415 -5.35 -6.83 -9.03
CA CYS A 415 -6.38 -6.30 -9.93
C CYS A 415 -7.71 -7.06 -9.74
N GLY A 416 -8.69 -6.40 -9.13
CA GLY A 416 -10.06 -6.94 -8.97
C GLY A 416 -10.75 -7.24 -10.30
N ASN A 417 -10.35 -6.55 -11.39
CA ASN A 417 -10.85 -6.75 -12.75
C ASN A 417 -10.11 -7.85 -13.52
N GLY A 418 -9.10 -8.50 -12.92
CA GLY A 418 -8.41 -9.64 -13.50
C GLY A 418 -7.46 -9.29 -14.63
N ASN A 419 -6.89 -8.08 -14.60
CA ASN A 419 -5.94 -7.57 -15.61
C ASN A 419 -6.53 -7.46 -17.02
N ASP A 420 -7.81 -7.08 -17.11
CA ASP A 420 -8.50 -6.85 -18.37
C ASP A 420 -9.47 -5.65 -18.26
N PRO A 421 -9.48 -4.71 -19.23
CA PRO A 421 -8.55 -4.59 -20.35
C PRO A 421 -7.18 -4.02 -19.91
N LEU A 422 -6.11 -4.35 -20.63
CA LEU A 422 -4.79 -3.72 -20.49
C LEU A 422 -4.20 -3.38 -21.87
N ASP A 423 -3.66 -2.17 -22.01
CA ASP A 423 -2.92 -1.73 -23.19
C ASP A 423 -1.54 -1.19 -22.79
N LYS A 424 -0.52 -2.03 -23.00
CA LYS A 424 0.87 -1.69 -22.71
C LYS A 424 1.36 -0.45 -23.46
N SER A 425 1.11 -0.39 -24.76
CA SER A 425 1.63 0.69 -25.60
C SER A 425 0.92 2.02 -25.32
N GLY A 426 -0.39 1.96 -25.08
CA GLY A 426 -1.17 3.11 -24.67
C GLY A 426 -0.79 3.60 -23.28
N ALA A 427 -0.46 2.72 -22.33
CA ALA A 427 0.07 3.14 -21.02
C ALA A 427 1.35 3.97 -21.14
N VAL A 428 2.29 3.58 -22.00
CA VAL A 428 3.51 4.36 -22.26
C VAL A 428 3.16 5.73 -22.85
N ALA A 429 2.20 5.80 -23.77
CA ALA A 429 1.76 7.06 -24.36
C ALA A 429 1.13 7.99 -23.31
N VAL A 430 0.22 7.48 -22.48
CA VAL A 430 -0.39 8.22 -21.36
C VAL A 430 0.67 8.77 -20.42
N LEU A 431 1.59 7.92 -19.94
CA LEU A 431 2.61 8.34 -18.97
C LEU A 431 3.57 9.38 -19.57
N ARG A 432 3.94 9.24 -20.85
CA ARG A 432 4.79 10.22 -21.53
C ARG A 432 4.12 11.59 -21.66
N LEU A 433 2.83 11.64 -22.00
CA LEU A 433 2.09 12.92 -22.02
C LEU A 433 2.16 13.63 -20.67
N VAL A 434 2.00 12.90 -19.57
CA VAL A 434 2.07 13.47 -18.21
C VAL A 434 3.49 13.94 -17.87
N VAL A 435 4.51 13.13 -18.19
CA VAL A 435 5.91 13.47 -17.92
C VAL A 435 6.40 14.65 -18.76
N ASP A 436 6.07 14.67 -20.05
CA ASP A 436 6.43 15.75 -20.97
C ASP A 436 5.79 17.07 -20.51
N ALA A 437 4.53 17.04 -20.07
CA ALA A 437 3.86 18.21 -19.50
C ALA A 437 4.56 18.72 -18.22
N LEU A 438 5.03 17.81 -17.35
CA LEU A 438 5.80 18.15 -16.15
C LEU A 438 7.21 18.70 -16.44
N ASP A 439 7.82 18.29 -17.54
CA ASP A 439 9.15 18.78 -17.95
C ASP A 439 9.04 20.16 -18.61
N VAL A 440 8.00 20.41 -19.41
CA VAL A 440 7.74 21.73 -20.03
C VAL A 440 7.47 22.80 -18.98
N ALA A 441 6.74 22.48 -17.91
CA ALA A 441 6.43 23.43 -16.85
C ALA A 441 7.70 23.87 -16.06
N GLY A 442 8.79 23.09 -16.11
CA GLY A 442 10.06 23.38 -15.46
C GLY A 442 10.07 23.14 -13.95
N PRO A 443 11.24 23.17 -13.28
CA PRO A 443 11.37 22.86 -11.86
C PRO A 443 10.71 23.88 -10.92
N ASP A 444 10.55 25.15 -11.35
CA ASP A 444 9.97 26.23 -10.54
C ASP A 444 8.45 26.13 -10.39
N THR A 445 7.79 25.35 -11.24
CA THR A 445 6.34 25.07 -11.15
C THR A 445 6.05 23.72 -10.50
N ARG A 446 7.10 22.92 -10.21
CA ARG A 446 6.91 21.64 -9.54
C ARG A 446 6.48 21.86 -8.09
N PRO A 447 5.61 21.00 -7.56
CA PRO A 447 5.27 21.03 -6.15
C PRO A 447 6.55 20.96 -5.30
N PRO A 448 6.73 21.84 -4.30
CA PRO A 448 7.96 21.90 -3.52
C PRO A 448 8.23 20.56 -2.84
N THR A 449 9.47 20.07 -2.91
CA THR A 449 9.86 18.75 -2.38
C THR A 449 9.86 18.66 -0.85
N ASP A 450 9.60 19.78 -0.16
CA ASP A 450 9.66 19.94 1.29
C ASP A 450 8.51 20.87 1.77
N PRO A 451 7.54 20.36 2.56
CA PRO A 451 6.41 21.16 3.06
C PRO A 451 6.85 22.28 4.01
N SER A 452 8.03 22.18 4.64
CA SER A 452 8.53 23.21 5.56
C SER A 452 8.95 24.52 4.89
N LYS A 453 9.14 24.53 3.55
CA LYS A 453 9.54 25.71 2.78
C LYS A 453 8.38 26.49 2.17
N ALA A 454 7.16 25.97 2.20
CA ALA A 454 5.98 26.64 1.63
C ALA A 454 5.48 27.84 2.48
N VAL A 455 5.98 28.00 3.71
CA VAL A 455 5.55 29.06 4.63
C VAL A 455 6.26 30.40 4.38
N ASP A 456 7.40 30.42 3.68
CA ASP A 456 8.30 31.58 3.65
C ASP A 456 8.09 32.54 2.45
N SER A 457 7.13 32.26 1.55
CA SER A 457 6.94 33.08 0.34
C SER A 457 5.70 33.99 0.36
N ARG A 458 5.03 34.13 1.51
CA ARG A 458 3.93 35.11 1.69
C ARG A 458 4.31 36.23 2.66
N ASP A 459 5.54 36.74 2.63
CA ASP A 459 5.82 38.01 3.30
C ASP A 459 7.11 38.68 2.82
N THR A 460 7.23 38.99 1.52
CA THR A 460 8.14 40.06 1.06
C THR A 460 7.64 40.65 -0.26
N GLY A 461 6.85 41.72 -0.18
CA GLY A 461 6.39 42.40 -1.39
C GLY A 461 5.48 43.61 -1.18
N ASN A 462 6.02 44.66 -0.56
CA ASN A 462 5.65 46.08 -0.62
C ASN A 462 4.23 46.53 -0.24
#